data_AF-A0A1H7BZD8-F1
#
_entry.id   AF-A0A1H7BZD8-F1
#
_cell.length_a   1.000
_cell.length_b   1.000
_cell.length_c   1.000
_cell.angle_alpha   90.00
_cell.angle_beta   90.00
_cell.angle_gamma   90.00
#
_symmetry.space_group_name_H-M   'P 1'
#
loop_
_entity.id
_entity.type
_entity.pdbx_description
1 polymer ?
#
loop_
_entity_poly.entity_id
_entity_poly.type
_entity_poly.pdbx_seq_one_letter_code
_entity_poly.pdbx_strand_id
1 'polypeptide(L)'
;MARRHTPEQVIAKVRQGQKMLNDGRPMVEVIKELQVTEATWYRWLNQYGSEKNAEASKRTKELEKENARLKRLLAEKELAIDILNEVAKGKF
;
A
#
# COMPACT_ATOMS: atom_id res chain seq x y z
N MET A 1 1.80 10.54 -18.36
CA MET A 1 1.27 9.54 -17.38
C MET A 1 0.63 10.30 -16.24
N ALA A 2 -0.64 10.01 -15.90
CA ALA A 2 -1.29 10.62 -14.75
C ALA A 2 -0.50 10.26 -13.47
N ARG A 3 -0.02 11.25 -12.71
CA ARG A 3 0.66 11.01 -11.42
C ARG A 3 -0.35 10.38 -10.46
N ARG A 4 -0.26 9.07 -10.25
CA ARG A 4 -1.06 8.37 -9.24
C ARG A 4 -0.55 8.77 -7.85
N HIS A 5 -1.46 9.11 -6.96
CA HIS A 5 -1.12 9.35 -5.56
C HIS A 5 -0.69 8.02 -4.92
N THR A 6 0.39 8.04 -4.13
CA THR A 6 0.73 6.89 -3.29
C THR A 6 -0.28 6.77 -2.15
N PRO A 7 -0.48 5.58 -1.57
CA PRO A 7 -1.37 5.41 -0.42
C PRO A 7 -1.06 6.37 0.73
N GLU A 8 0.23 6.67 0.97
CA GLU A 8 0.67 7.61 2.00
C GLU A 8 0.23 9.04 1.69
N GLN A 9 0.33 9.47 0.43
CA GLN A 9 -0.16 10.77 -0.02
C GLN A 9 -1.69 10.87 0.11
N VAL A 10 -2.40 9.79 -0.20
CA VAL A 10 -3.86 9.72 -0.04
C VAL A 10 -4.24 9.87 1.43
N ILE A 11 -3.63 9.09 2.33
CA ILE A 11 -3.89 9.15 3.78
C ILE A 11 -3.63 10.56 4.33
N ALA A 12 -2.52 11.19 3.92
CA ALA A 12 -2.20 12.55 4.33
C ALA A 12 -3.27 13.56 3.88
N LYS A 13 -3.70 13.49 2.62
CA LYS A 13 -4.77 14.34 2.07
C LYS A 13 -6.13 14.10 2.75
N VAL A 14 -6.47 12.85 3.05
CA VAL A 14 -7.70 12.49 3.79
C VAL A 14 -7.69 13.11 5.19
N ARG A 15 -6.58 12.99 5.93
CA ARG A 15 -6.43 13.62 7.26
C ARG A 15 -6.54 15.14 7.20
N GLN A 16 -5.87 15.76 6.23
CA GLN A 16 -5.94 17.21 6.02
C GLN A 16 -7.36 17.67 5.71
N GLY A 17 -8.05 17.00 4.78
CA GLY A 17 -9.42 17.35 4.42
C GLY A 17 -10.40 17.16 5.58
N GLN A 18 -10.25 16.09 6.36
CA GLN A 18 -11.10 15.86 7.53
C GLN A 18 -10.91 16.95 8.58
N LYS A 19 -9.67 17.41 8.79
CA LYS A 19 -9.38 18.56 9.66
C LYS A 19 -10.07 19.84 9.16
N MET A 20 -9.96 20.14 7.87
CA MET A 20 -10.60 21.33 7.29
C MET A 20 -12.13 21.29 7.42
N LEU A 21 -12.74 20.12 7.24
CA LEU A 21 -14.19 19.93 7.45
C LEU A 21 -14.57 20.12 8.92
N ASN A 22 -13.77 19.59 9.85
CA ASN A 22 -13.98 19.77 11.30
C ASN A 22 -13.82 21.24 11.72
N ASP A 23 -12.96 21.99 11.04
CA ASP A 23 -12.79 23.44 11.22
C ASP A 23 -13.95 24.25 10.57
N GLY A 24 -14.94 23.57 9.99
CA GLY A 24 -16.15 24.18 9.42
C GLY A 24 -16.01 24.65 7.96
N ARG A 25 -14.90 24.31 7.27
CA ARG A 25 -14.75 24.69 5.85
C ARG A 25 -15.72 23.90 4.96
N PRO A 26 -16.33 24.54 3.95
CA PRO A 26 -17.23 23.85 3.04
C PRO A 26 -16.48 22.85 2.15
N MET A 27 -17.15 21.76 1.78
CA MET A 27 -16.56 20.68 0.97
C MET A 27 -15.90 21.20 -0.32
N VAL A 28 -16.50 22.18 -0.98
CA VAL A 28 -16.01 22.76 -2.24
C VAL A 28 -14.61 23.37 -2.07
N GLU A 29 -14.33 24.01 -0.93
CA GLU A 29 -13.01 24.54 -0.63
C GLU A 29 -12.01 23.42 -0.33
N VAL A 30 -12.45 22.39 0.39
CA VAL A 30 -11.60 21.25 0.76
C VAL A 30 -11.11 20.51 -0.48
N ILE A 31 -12.01 20.15 -1.40
CA ILE A 31 -11.63 19.42 -2.62
C ILE A 31 -10.74 20.26 -3.55
N LYS A 32 -10.95 21.59 -3.56
CA LYS A 32 -10.13 22.56 -4.31
C LYS A 32 -8.71 22.64 -3.73
N GLU A 33 -8.58 22.77 -2.42
CA GLU A 33 -7.29 22.80 -1.72
C GLU A 33 -6.52 21.48 -1.89
N LEU A 34 -7.21 20.36 -1.79
CA LEU A 34 -6.63 19.04 -1.98
C LEU A 34 -6.32 18.71 -3.45
N GLN A 35 -6.80 19.53 -4.40
CA GLN A 35 -6.69 19.34 -5.84
C GLN A 35 -7.21 17.96 -6.28
N VAL A 36 -8.39 17.58 -5.77
CA VAL A 36 -9.05 16.32 -6.12
C VAL A 36 -10.51 16.55 -6.46
N THR A 37 -11.10 15.61 -7.17
CA THR A 37 -12.54 15.63 -7.40
C THR A 37 -13.29 15.13 -6.17
N GLU A 38 -14.54 15.57 -6.00
CA GLU A 38 -15.40 15.10 -4.93
C GLU A 38 -15.60 13.57 -4.95
N ALA A 39 -15.75 12.98 -6.13
CA ALA A 39 -15.80 11.52 -6.29
C ALA A 39 -14.52 10.82 -5.78
N THR A 40 -13.35 11.43 -6.00
CA THR A 40 -12.07 10.91 -5.48
C THR A 40 -12.03 11.01 -3.96
N TRP A 41 -12.50 12.12 -3.40
CA TRP A 41 -12.57 12.35 -1.96
C TRP A 41 -13.40 11.27 -1.25
N TYR A 42 -14.64 11.01 -1.69
CA TYR A 42 -15.48 9.98 -1.05
C TYR A 42 -14.91 8.57 -1.19
N ARG A 43 -14.31 8.23 -2.34
CA ARG A 43 -13.62 6.94 -2.50
C ARG A 43 -12.47 6.81 -1.50
N TRP A 44 -11.67 7.86 -1.33
CA TRP A 44 -10.56 7.88 -0.38
C TRP A 44 -11.04 7.84 1.08
N LEU A 45 -12.15 8.50 1.42
CA LEU A 45 -12.76 8.40 2.74
C LEU A 45 -13.18 6.97 3.06
N ASN A 46 -13.84 6.28 2.12
CA ASN A 46 -14.23 4.89 2.34
C ASN A 46 -13.00 3.99 2.56
N GLN A 47 -11.95 4.22 1.77
CA GLN A 47 -10.75 3.38 1.78
C GLN A 47 -9.76 3.71 2.91
N TYR A 48 -9.67 4.96 3.36
CA TYR A 48 -8.62 5.47 4.26
C TYR A 48 -9.13 6.39 5.38
N GLY A 49 -10.43 6.68 5.44
CA GLY A 49 -11.01 7.65 6.38
C GLY A 49 -11.07 7.20 7.84
N SER A 50 -10.88 5.91 8.12
CA SER A 50 -10.73 5.42 9.49
C SER A 50 -9.27 5.09 9.80
N GLU A 51 -8.83 5.32 11.04
CA GLU A 51 -7.48 4.96 11.48
C GLU A 51 -7.20 3.47 11.29
N LYS A 52 -8.22 2.63 11.50
CA LYS A 52 -8.16 1.18 11.26
C LYS A 52 -7.86 0.85 9.79
N ASN A 53 -8.50 1.55 8.85
CA ASN A 53 -8.30 1.30 7.42
C ASN A 53 -6.93 1.83 6.94
N ALA A 54 -6.49 2.98 7.47
CA ALA A 54 -5.17 3.52 7.17
C ALA A 54 -4.04 2.59 7.68
N GLU A 55 -4.19 2.04 8.88
CA GLU A 55 -3.21 1.10 9.47
C GLU A 55 -3.22 -0.26 8.75
N ALA A 56 -4.42 -0.78 8.42
CA ALA A 56 -4.55 -1.99 7.61
C ALA A 56 -3.82 -1.85 6.27
N SER A 57 -3.94 -0.70 5.59
CA SER A 57 -3.25 -0.48 4.31
C SER A 57 -1.72 -0.47 4.45
N LYS A 58 -1.18 0.04 5.55
CA LYS A 58 0.27 0.00 5.81
C LYS A 58 0.75 -1.42 6.06
N ARG A 59 0.05 -2.13 6.96
CA ARG A 59 0.36 -3.53 7.30
C ARG A 59 0.32 -4.44 6.07
N THR A 60 -0.65 -4.26 5.16
CA THR A 60 -0.71 -5.02 3.91
C THR A 60 0.55 -4.81 3.06
N LYS A 61 1.02 -3.57 2.91
CA LYS A 61 2.24 -3.26 2.13
C LYS A 61 3.50 -3.89 2.75
N GLU A 62 3.61 -3.88 4.08
CA GLU A 62 4.73 -4.52 4.79
C GLU A 62 4.69 -6.04 4.62
N LEU A 63 3.51 -6.64 4.75
CA LEU A 63 3.30 -8.07 4.53
C LEU A 63 3.61 -8.49 3.09
N GLU A 64 3.22 -7.68 2.10
CA GLU A 64 3.57 -7.91 0.69
C GLU A 64 5.08 -7.88 0.46
N LYS A 65 5.78 -6.91 1.06
CA LYS A 65 7.24 -6.80 0.97
C LYS A 65 7.93 -8.01 1.61
N GLU A 66 7.48 -8.42 2.80
CA GLU A 66 8.06 -9.58 3.47
C GLU A 66 7.74 -10.88 2.72
N ASN A 67 6.52 -11.03 2.19
CA ASN A 67 6.15 -12.19 1.35
C ASN A 67 7.06 -12.28 0.11
N ALA A 68 7.33 -11.16 -0.56
CA ALA A 68 8.25 -11.13 -1.70
C ALA A 68 9.68 -11.51 -1.30
N ARG A 69 10.16 -11.06 -0.13
CA ARG A 69 11.46 -11.43 0.41
C ARG A 69 11.53 -12.93 0.72
N LEU A 70 10.52 -13.46 1.39
CA LEU A 70 10.44 -14.88 1.76
C LEU A 70 10.35 -15.78 0.54
N LYS A 71 9.58 -15.41 -0.49
CA LYS A 71 9.52 -16.15 -1.76
C LYS A 71 10.86 -16.24 -2.46
N ARG A 72 11.64 -15.15 -2.45
CA ARG A 72 13.00 -15.15 -3.01
C ARG A 72 13.91 -16.13 -2.26
N LEU A 73 13.94 -16.03 -0.93
CA LEU A 73 14.75 -16.91 -0.09
C LEU A 73 14.35 -18.38 -0.23
N LEU A 74 13.05 -18.66 -0.38
CA LEU A 74 12.55 -20.01 -0.63
C LEU A 74 13.06 -20.54 -1.97
N ALA A 75 12.90 -19.78 -3.05
CA ALA A 75 13.37 -20.18 -4.37
C ALA A 75 14.90 -20.42 -4.41
N GLU A 76 15.69 -19.56 -3.75
CA GLU A 76 17.13 -19.76 -3.61
C GLU A 76 17.48 -21.05 -2.86
N LYS A 77 16.74 -21.39 -1.81
CA LYS A 77 16.93 -22.64 -1.05
C LYS A 77 16.50 -23.86 -1.85
N GLU A 78 15.36 -23.81 -2.52
CA GLU A 78 14.87 -24.89 -3.38
C GLU A 78 15.88 -25.19 -4.49
N LEU A 79 16.41 -24.15 -5.16
CA LEU A 79 17.48 -24.31 -6.15
C LEU A 79 18.72 -24.98 -5.57
N ALA A 80 19.17 -24.58 -4.37
CA ALA A 80 20.33 -25.20 -3.73
C ALA A 80 20.08 -26.68 -3.40
N ILE A 81 18.88 -27.03 -2.93
CA ILE A 81 18.46 -28.41 -2.67
C ILE A 81 18.46 -29.22 -3.96
N ASP A 82 17.92 -28.67 -5.05
CA ASP A 82 17.87 -29.35 -6.34
C ASP A 82 19.28 -29.62 -6.88
N ILE A 83 20.18 -28.65 -6.81
CA ILE A 83 21.60 -28.82 -7.17
C ILE A 83 22.25 -29.92 -6.33
N LEU A 84 22.04 -29.91 -5.02
CA LEU A 84 22.60 -30.94 -4.13
C LEU A 84 22.04 -32.33 -4.43
N ASN A 85 20.75 -32.42 -4.74
CA ASN A 85 20.11 -33.68 -5.12
C ASN A 85 20.62 -34.19 -6.47
N GLU A 86 20.86 -33.33 -7.45
CA GLU A 86 21.46 -33.72 -8.73
C GLU A 86 22.90 -34.23 -8.54
N VAL A 87 23.70 -33.53 -7.73
CA VAL A 87 25.07 -33.96 -7.39
C VAL A 87 25.05 -35.29 -6.63
N ALA A 88 24.10 -35.48 -5.70
CA ALA A 88 23.93 -36.75 -4.98
C ALA A 88 23.45 -37.90 -5.89
N LYS A 89 22.76 -37.59 -7.00
CA LYS A 89 22.24 -38.57 -7.96
C LYS A 89 23.23 -38.98 -9.07
N GLY A 90 24.43 -38.40 -9.15
CA GLY A 90 25.50 -38.92 -10.03
C GLY A 90 26.90 -38.47 -9.58
N LYS A 91 27.90 -39.35 -9.43
CA LYS A 91 28.26 -40.53 -10.22
C LYS A 91 28.73 -41.71 -9.32
N PHE A 92 28.02 -42.84 -9.39
CA PHE A 92 28.54 -44.20 -9.22
C PHE A 92 27.87 -45.09 -10.26
#